data_AF-A0A0A9DSW8-F1
#
_entry.id   AF-A0A0A9DSW8-F1
#
_cell.length_a   1.000
_cell.length_b   1.000
_cell.length_c   1.000
_cell.angle_alpha   90.00
_cell.angle_beta   90.00
_cell.angle_gamma   90.00
#
_symmetry.space_group_name_H-M   'P 1'
#
loop_
_entity.id
_entity.type
_entity.pdbx_description
1 polymer ?
#
loop_
_entity_poly.entity_id
_entity_poly.type
_entity_poly.pdbx_seq_one_letter_code
_entity_poly.pdbx_strand_id
1 'polypeptide(L)'
;MINPELIVGMLFMASMEDNEAIEIVGAERFSQYMGYGSSFRFVGDYLDSKPFDSMGRRRTRIVAIDALDCPTMLQYEFSGLVREVNKAFCGFSDQSKHQLYVKLFQDSSTRDNCPSVSSDEYVGVSTGNWGCGAFGGNTEIKSMIQWIAASQALRPFVNYYTFEDASLERLGEILCIPSHNFRLACNIRWMGSDSFLEKLAR
;
A
#
# COMPACT_ATOMS: atom_id res chain seq x y z
N MET A 1 0.94 3.54 17.47
CA MET A 1 1.27 3.07 18.84
C MET A 1 1.66 1.61 18.92
N ILE A 2 1.05 0.71 18.14
CA ILE A 2 1.33 -0.74 18.22
C ILE A 2 2.75 -1.15 17.76
N ASN A 3 3.41 -0.32 16.95
CA ASN A 3 4.82 -0.41 16.56
C ASN A 3 5.52 0.89 17.04
N PRO A 4 5.95 0.98 18.31
CA PRO A 4 6.49 2.22 18.88
C PRO A 4 7.83 2.63 18.25
N GLU A 5 8.58 1.70 17.68
CA GLU A 5 9.84 1.95 16.97
C GLU A 5 9.69 2.94 15.81
N LEU A 6 8.50 3.05 15.21
CA LEU A 6 8.22 4.01 14.15
C LEU A 6 8.30 5.47 14.62
N ILE A 7 8.06 5.72 15.91
CA ILE A 7 8.07 7.07 16.50
C ILE A 7 9.48 7.65 16.46
N VAL A 8 10.50 6.80 16.54
CA VAL A 8 11.90 7.21 16.50
C VAL A 8 12.25 7.95 15.20
N GLY A 9 11.53 7.68 14.10
CA GLY A 9 11.69 8.42 12.85
C GLY A 9 11.47 9.92 13.00
N MET A 10 10.60 10.36 13.91
CA MET A 10 10.37 11.79 14.19
C MET A 10 11.61 12.52 14.70
N LEU A 11 12.62 11.81 15.21
CA LEU A 11 13.84 12.44 15.73
C LEU A 11 14.77 12.94 14.62
N PHE A 12 14.78 12.29 13.47
CA PHE A 12 15.80 12.52 12.43
C PHE A 12 15.26 12.57 10.99
N MET A 13 13.97 12.33 10.77
CA MET A 13 13.35 12.47 9.46
C MET A 13 12.80 13.88 9.29
N ALA A 14 13.18 14.54 8.19
CA ALA A 14 12.61 15.82 7.80
C ALA A 14 11.15 15.64 7.30
N SER A 15 10.43 16.76 7.18
CA SER A 15 9.15 16.76 6.48
C SER A 15 9.36 16.29 5.05
N MET A 16 8.49 15.38 4.57
CA MET A 16 8.58 14.87 3.20
C MET A 16 8.17 15.95 2.20
N GLU A 17 8.96 16.12 1.15
CA GLU A 17 8.57 16.85 -0.07
C GLU A 17 7.64 16.00 -0.94
N ASP A 18 6.99 16.60 -1.94
CA ASP A 18 6.00 15.93 -2.80
C ASP A 18 6.51 14.67 -3.54
N ASN A 19 7.82 14.55 -3.73
CA ASN A 19 8.49 13.43 -4.39
C ASN A 19 9.19 12.47 -3.42
N GLU A 20 8.94 12.59 -2.11
CA GLU A 20 9.60 11.78 -1.09
C GLU A 20 8.63 10.80 -0.42
N ALA A 21 9.16 9.66 0.02
CA ALA A 21 8.47 8.69 0.84
C ALA A 21 9.48 8.09 1.83
N ILE A 22 9.00 7.67 3.00
CA ILE A 22 9.85 7.10 4.04
C ILE A 22 9.56 5.61 4.14
N GLU A 23 10.60 4.79 3.95
CA GLU A 23 10.53 3.35 4.15
C GLU A 23 11.14 2.94 5.49
N ILE A 24 10.41 2.13 6.26
CA ILE A 24 10.87 1.57 7.53
C ILE A 24 10.73 0.04 7.47
N VAL A 25 11.84 -0.66 7.67
CA VAL A 25 11.93 -2.13 7.62
C VAL A 25 12.37 -2.66 8.97
N GLY A 26 11.68 -3.69 9.46
CA GLY A 26 12.06 -4.38 10.69
C GLY A 26 11.23 -4.04 11.92
N ALA A 27 10.25 -3.15 11.81
CA ALA A 27 9.47 -2.72 12.96
C ALA A 27 8.67 -3.89 13.56
N GLU A 28 8.83 -4.09 14.87
CA GLU A 28 8.10 -5.12 15.62
C GLU A 28 6.78 -4.57 16.17
N ARG A 29 5.72 -5.39 16.16
CA ARG A 29 4.45 -5.07 16.80
C ARG A 29 4.47 -5.57 18.24
N PHE A 30 4.12 -4.70 19.19
CA PHE A 30 4.13 -5.02 20.62
C PHE A 30 2.74 -5.06 21.25
N SER A 31 1.73 -4.49 20.60
CA SER A 31 0.41 -4.30 21.22
C SER A 31 -0.76 -4.70 20.34
N GLN A 32 -1.78 -5.28 20.98
CA GLN A 32 -3.12 -5.47 20.45
C GLN A 32 -3.99 -4.25 20.77
N TYR A 33 -4.88 -3.90 19.85
CA TYR A 33 -5.81 -2.80 20.04
C TYR A 33 -7.18 -3.16 19.47
N MET A 34 -8.20 -2.47 19.96
CA MET A 34 -9.55 -2.47 19.39
C MET A 34 -10.05 -1.04 19.25
N GLY A 35 -11.05 -0.84 18.39
CA GLY A 35 -11.64 0.47 18.12
C GLY A 35 -10.72 1.40 17.33
N TYR A 36 -11.25 2.58 17.04
CA TYR A 36 -10.60 3.65 16.29
C TYR A 36 -11.06 5.03 16.79
N GLY A 37 -10.23 6.06 16.63
CA GLY A 37 -10.51 7.41 17.11
C GLY A 37 -10.77 7.42 18.62
N SER A 38 -11.92 7.96 19.05
CA SER A 38 -12.31 8.01 20.46
C SER A 38 -12.57 6.65 21.11
N SER A 39 -12.83 5.60 20.32
CA SER A 39 -13.04 4.24 20.81
C SER A 39 -11.76 3.40 20.90
N PHE A 40 -10.61 3.96 20.48
CA PHE A 40 -9.33 3.27 20.50
C PHE A 40 -8.96 2.82 21.93
N ARG A 41 -8.63 1.54 22.08
CA ARG A 41 -8.27 0.93 23.36
C ARG A 41 -7.17 -0.10 23.18
N PHE A 42 -6.17 -0.05 24.07
CA PHE A 42 -5.19 -1.11 24.25
C PHE A 42 -5.88 -2.36 24.83
N VAL A 43 -5.66 -3.52 24.20
CA VAL A 43 -6.33 -4.78 24.57
C VAL A 43 -5.39 -5.71 25.32
N GLY A 44 -4.09 -5.65 25.02
CA GLY A 44 -3.09 -6.52 25.61
C GLY A 44 -1.82 -6.55 24.76
N ASP A 45 -0.85 -7.32 25.24
CA ASP A 45 0.43 -7.49 24.56
C ASP A 45 0.26 -8.31 23.27
N TYR A 46 1.14 -8.04 22.30
CA TYR A 46 1.24 -8.81 21.07
C TYR A 46 2.65 -9.38 20.96
N LEU A 47 2.73 -10.71 20.79
CA LEU A 47 4.00 -11.39 20.49
C LEU A 47 4.12 -11.51 18.97
N ASP A 48 5.00 -10.71 18.36
CA ASP A 48 5.17 -10.74 16.92
C ASP A 48 5.89 -12.01 16.46
N SER A 49 5.14 -12.89 15.79
CA SER A 49 5.63 -14.15 15.25
C SER A 49 6.22 -14.03 13.85
N LYS A 50 6.28 -12.82 13.27
CA LYS A 50 6.85 -12.63 11.93
C LYS A 50 8.31 -13.09 11.88
N PRO A 51 8.71 -13.78 10.80
CA PRO A 51 10.09 -14.23 10.64
C PRO A 51 11.05 -13.05 10.49
N PHE A 52 12.34 -13.33 10.64
CA PHE A 52 13.40 -12.39 10.34
C PHE A 52 13.87 -12.53 8.89
N ASP A 53 14.39 -11.45 8.32
CA ASP A 53 15.12 -11.45 7.06
C ASP A 53 16.59 -11.87 7.26
N SER A 54 17.36 -11.91 6.18
CA SER A 54 18.79 -12.24 6.21
C SER A 54 19.65 -11.24 6.98
N MET A 55 19.13 -10.05 7.28
CA MET A 55 19.78 -9.00 8.06
C MET A 55 19.36 -9.00 9.53
N GLY A 56 18.54 -9.97 9.96
CA GLY A 56 18.04 -10.06 11.33
C GLY A 56 16.94 -9.05 11.67
N ARG A 57 16.30 -8.44 10.66
CA ARG A 57 15.17 -7.53 10.85
C ARG A 57 13.86 -8.30 10.71
N ARG A 58 12.81 -7.94 11.46
CA ARG A 58 11.48 -8.53 11.24
C ARG A 58 11.05 -8.32 9.79
N ARG A 59 10.36 -9.29 9.19
CA ARG A 59 9.76 -9.14 7.84
C ARG A 59 8.52 -8.25 7.85
N THR A 60 8.67 -7.03 8.35
CA THR A 60 7.70 -5.95 8.36
C THR A 60 8.28 -4.81 7.54
N ARG A 61 7.58 -4.39 6.48
CA ARG A 61 7.95 -3.25 5.64
C ARG A 61 6.79 -2.26 5.65
N ILE A 62 7.04 -1.05 6.13
CA ILE A 62 6.06 0.03 6.22
C ILE A 62 6.59 1.20 5.39
N VAL A 63 5.73 1.76 4.54
CA VAL A 63 6.06 2.95 3.76
C VAL A 63 5.09 4.06 4.15
N ALA A 64 5.64 5.18 4.59
CA ALA A 64 4.89 6.39 4.90
C ALA A 64 4.82 7.30 3.67
N ILE A 65 3.60 7.69 3.32
CA ILE A 65 3.26 8.66 2.27
C ILE A 65 2.15 9.59 2.78
N ASP A 66 2.27 10.88 2.52
CA ASP A 66 1.32 11.91 2.93
C ASP A 66 0.37 12.30 1.79
N ALA A 67 -0.94 12.31 2.04
CA ALA A 67 -1.92 12.82 1.10
C ALA A 67 -2.10 14.34 1.26
N LEU A 68 -2.64 15.02 0.25
CA LEU A 68 -3.04 16.42 0.37
C LEU A 68 -4.12 16.57 1.45
N ASP A 69 -4.00 17.61 2.27
CA ASP A 69 -4.96 17.94 3.30
C ASP A 69 -6.13 18.75 2.72
N CYS A 70 -7.35 18.27 2.93
CA CYS A 70 -8.61 18.88 2.53
C CYS A 70 -8.58 19.43 1.09
N PRO A 71 -8.30 18.59 0.07
CA PRO A 71 -8.00 19.08 -1.27
C PRO A 71 -9.21 19.71 -1.98
N THR A 72 -10.44 19.55 -1.47
CA THR A 72 -11.67 20.11 -2.07
C THR A 72 -11.79 19.78 -3.56
N MET A 73 -11.68 20.77 -4.46
CA MET A 73 -11.71 20.58 -5.92
C MET A 73 -10.36 20.15 -6.51
N LEU A 74 -9.24 20.47 -5.83
CA LEU A 74 -7.88 20.17 -6.30
C LEU A 74 -7.68 18.66 -6.54
N GLN A 75 -8.36 17.80 -5.78
CA GLN A 75 -8.27 16.34 -5.96
C GLN A 75 -8.81 15.83 -7.31
N TYR A 76 -9.60 16.65 -8.02
CA TYR A 76 -10.10 16.36 -9.36
C TYR A 76 -9.31 17.11 -10.45
N GLU A 77 -8.54 18.12 -10.06
CA GLU A 77 -7.68 18.87 -10.96
C GLU A 77 -6.43 18.08 -11.32
N PHE A 78 -5.91 18.31 -12.52
CA PHE A 78 -4.74 17.60 -13.03
C PHE A 78 -3.52 17.70 -12.09
N SER A 79 -3.26 18.87 -11.52
CA SER A 79 -2.14 19.09 -10.59
C SER A 79 -2.27 18.24 -9.32
N GLY A 80 -3.45 18.21 -8.69
CA GLY A 80 -3.69 17.40 -7.50
C GLY A 80 -3.66 15.91 -7.82
N LEU A 81 -4.29 15.48 -8.92
CA LEU A 81 -4.22 14.09 -9.37
C LEU A 81 -2.78 13.62 -9.58
N VAL A 82 -1.97 14.41 -10.31
CA VAL A 82 -0.57 14.08 -10.59
C VAL A 82 0.28 14.04 -9.32
N ARG A 83 0.10 15.01 -8.41
CA ARG A 83 0.81 15.02 -7.13
C ARG A 83 0.55 13.74 -6.34
N GLU A 84 -0.71 13.35 -6.23
CA GLU A 84 -1.13 12.18 -5.45
C GLU A 84 -0.68 10.85 -6.10
N VAL A 85 -0.73 10.75 -7.43
CA VAL A 85 -0.18 9.61 -8.18
C VAL A 85 1.33 9.53 -7.96
N ASN A 86 2.06 10.64 -8.08
CA ASN A 86 3.51 10.66 -7.92
C ASN A 86 3.94 10.30 -6.50
N LYS A 87 3.25 10.84 -5.48
CA LYS A 87 3.50 10.50 -4.07
C LYS A 87 3.30 9.01 -3.79
N ALA A 88 2.18 8.45 -4.25
CA ALA A 88 1.91 7.02 -4.13
C ALA A 88 2.96 6.19 -4.88
N PHE A 89 3.34 6.61 -6.09
CA PHE A 89 4.37 5.95 -6.89
C PHE A 89 5.74 5.98 -6.20
N CYS A 90 6.14 7.10 -5.59
CA CYS A 90 7.36 7.20 -4.80
C CYS A 90 7.39 6.16 -3.66
N GLY A 91 6.26 5.98 -2.95
CA GLY A 91 6.16 4.97 -1.90
C GLY A 91 6.08 3.54 -2.42
N PHE A 92 5.46 3.32 -3.58
CA PHE A 92 5.28 1.98 -4.14
C PHE A 92 6.48 1.51 -4.95
N SER A 93 7.35 2.39 -5.43
CA SER A 93 8.49 2.01 -6.25
C SER A 93 9.51 1.20 -5.45
N ASP A 94 9.91 0.05 -5.99
CA ASP A 94 11.01 -0.76 -5.45
C ASP A 94 12.15 -0.79 -6.46
N GLN A 95 13.11 0.13 -6.31
CA GLN A 95 14.22 0.25 -7.26
C GLN A 95 15.07 -1.04 -7.30
N SER A 96 15.22 -1.70 -6.15
CA SER A 96 16.06 -2.91 -6.04
C SER A 96 15.51 -4.10 -6.81
N LYS A 97 14.18 -4.17 -6.97
CA LYS A 97 13.48 -5.26 -7.66
C LYS A 97 12.87 -4.84 -9.00
N HIS A 98 13.05 -3.60 -9.43
CA HIS A 98 12.45 -3.09 -10.66
C HIS A 98 12.79 -3.94 -11.89
N GLN A 99 14.06 -4.29 -12.08
CA GLN A 99 14.49 -5.14 -13.20
C GLN A 99 13.92 -6.57 -13.11
N LEU A 100 13.73 -7.10 -11.90
CA LEU A 100 13.09 -8.40 -11.68
C LEU A 100 11.62 -8.33 -12.09
N TYR A 101 10.90 -7.30 -11.65
CA TYR A 101 9.50 -7.10 -12.02
C TYR A 101 9.33 -6.93 -13.53
N VAL A 102 10.19 -6.14 -14.20
CA VAL A 102 10.16 -6.00 -15.67
C VAL A 102 10.28 -7.35 -16.36
N LYS A 103 11.21 -8.22 -15.93
CA LYS A 103 11.37 -9.58 -16.50
C LYS A 103 10.14 -10.45 -16.27
N LEU A 104 9.59 -10.47 -15.06
CA LEU A 104 8.37 -11.23 -14.72
C LEU A 104 7.17 -10.82 -15.58
N PHE A 105 7.02 -9.52 -15.89
CA PHE A 105 5.93 -9.05 -16.76
C PHE A 105 6.16 -9.38 -18.24
N GLN A 106 7.41 -9.36 -18.73
CA GLN A 106 7.74 -9.69 -20.11
C GLN A 106 7.67 -11.21 -20.40
N ASP A 107 8.08 -12.06 -19.46
CA ASP A 107 8.08 -13.52 -19.62
C ASP A 107 6.69 -14.15 -19.49
N SER A 108 5.68 -13.40 -19.02
CA SER A 108 4.28 -13.84 -19.04
C SER A 108 3.74 -14.10 -20.46
N SER A 109 4.44 -13.60 -21.49
CA SER A 109 4.18 -13.86 -22.92
C SER A 109 4.88 -15.10 -23.49
N THR A 110 5.86 -15.70 -22.80
CA THR A 110 6.63 -16.86 -23.27
C THR A 110 6.81 -17.86 -22.12
N ARG A 111 5.91 -18.86 -22.05
CA ARG A 111 5.75 -19.80 -20.93
C ARG A 111 6.91 -20.78 -20.67
N ASP A 112 8.00 -20.75 -21.44
CA ASP A 112 8.87 -21.94 -21.54
C ASP A 112 10.24 -21.84 -20.86
N ASN A 113 10.62 -20.77 -20.16
CA ASN A 113 11.87 -20.74 -19.36
C ASN A 113 11.83 -19.68 -18.24
N CYS A 114 11.09 -19.91 -17.16
CA CYS A 114 11.15 -19.03 -15.99
C CYS A 114 12.14 -19.62 -14.95
N PRO A 115 13.18 -18.88 -14.50
CA PRO A 115 13.93 -19.28 -13.32
C PRO A 115 12.95 -19.38 -12.14
N SER A 116 13.11 -20.38 -11.28
CA SER A 116 12.24 -20.59 -10.13
C SER A 116 12.34 -19.43 -9.14
N VAL A 117 11.55 -18.37 -9.37
CA VAL A 117 11.46 -17.21 -8.49
C VAL A 117 10.82 -17.65 -7.19
N SER A 118 11.54 -17.49 -6.09
CA SER A 118 11.01 -17.81 -4.76
C SER A 118 9.79 -16.93 -4.46
N SER A 119 8.76 -17.48 -3.82
CA SER A 119 7.53 -16.74 -3.47
C SER A 119 7.79 -15.46 -2.65
N ASP A 120 8.93 -15.40 -1.95
CA ASP A 120 9.37 -14.25 -1.15
C ASP A 120 9.75 -13.02 -1.99
N GLU A 121 9.90 -13.16 -3.32
CA GLU A 121 10.23 -12.03 -4.20
C GLU A 121 9.00 -11.26 -4.71
N TYR A 122 7.81 -11.85 -4.61
CA TYR A 122 6.56 -11.30 -5.15
C TYR A 122 5.82 -10.41 -4.13
N VAL A 123 6.43 -9.27 -3.80
CA VAL A 123 5.90 -8.32 -2.80
C VAL A 123 4.92 -7.33 -3.42
N GLY A 124 3.64 -7.44 -3.06
CA GLY A 124 2.58 -6.48 -3.42
C GLY A 124 2.43 -5.33 -2.42
N VAL A 125 1.42 -4.49 -2.64
CA VAL A 125 1.07 -3.36 -1.78
C VAL A 125 -0.14 -3.71 -0.93
N SER A 126 -0.12 -3.40 0.37
CA SER A 126 -1.30 -3.47 1.24
C SER A 126 -1.67 -2.06 1.67
N THR A 127 -2.85 -1.58 1.29
CA THR A 127 -3.29 -0.19 1.49
C THR A 127 -4.80 -0.08 1.73
N GLY A 128 -5.34 1.13 1.88
CA GLY A 128 -6.77 1.39 2.02
C GLY A 128 -7.14 2.82 1.65
N ASN A 129 -8.09 3.41 2.39
CA ASN A 129 -8.67 4.74 2.15
C ASN A 129 -7.71 5.90 2.50
N TRP A 130 -6.54 5.91 1.86
CA TRP A 130 -5.47 6.87 2.05
C TRP A 130 -5.95 8.31 1.80
N GLY A 131 -5.80 9.17 2.80
CA GLY A 131 -6.20 10.58 2.73
C GLY A 131 -7.71 10.85 2.74
N CYS A 132 -8.57 9.85 2.98
CA CYS A 132 -10.03 10.01 2.86
C CYS A 132 -10.76 10.29 4.18
N GLY A 133 -10.09 10.10 5.32
CA GLY A 133 -10.64 10.41 6.64
C GLY A 133 -10.50 11.88 6.98
N ALA A 134 -9.60 12.19 7.94
CA ALA A 134 -9.37 13.56 8.39
C ALA A 134 -8.99 14.54 7.26
N PHE A 135 -8.36 14.05 6.19
CA PHE A 135 -7.93 14.88 5.05
C PHE A 135 -9.00 15.05 3.97
N GLY A 136 -10.18 14.44 4.11
CA GLY A 136 -11.35 14.73 3.26
C GLY A 136 -11.22 14.35 1.76
N GLY A 137 -10.31 13.46 1.41
CA GLY A 137 -10.21 12.92 0.05
C GLY A 137 -11.38 11.99 -0.33
N ASN A 138 -11.69 11.93 -1.61
CA ASN A 138 -12.67 11.00 -2.18
C ASN A 138 -12.06 9.60 -2.32
N THR A 139 -12.70 8.60 -1.73
CA THR A 139 -12.26 7.20 -1.67
C THR A 139 -12.19 6.53 -3.03
N GLU A 140 -13.16 6.76 -3.90
CA GLU A 140 -13.20 6.18 -5.25
C GLU A 140 -11.98 6.64 -6.06
N ILE A 141 -11.71 7.94 -6.10
CA ILE A 141 -10.57 8.51 -6.82
C ILE A 141 -9.24 8.08 -6.19
N LYS A 142 -9.12 8.12 -4.86
CA LYS A 142 -7.90 7.68 -4.16
C LYS A 142 -7.59 6.22 -4.39
N SER A 143 -8.61 5.37 -4.53
CA SER A 143 -8.42 3.97 -4.87
C SER A 143 -7.86 3.78 -6.29
N MET A 144 -8.39 4.54 -7.27
CA MET A 144 -7.89 4.53 -8.65
C MET A 144 -6.46 5.07 -8.74
N ILE A 145 -6.16 6.18 -8.05
CA ILE A 145 -4.82 6.76 -7.97
C ILE A 145 -3.80 5.73 -7.49
N GLN A 146 -4.11 5.03 -6.40
CA GLN A 146 -3.21 4.01 -5.84
C GLN A 146 -3.05 2.83 -6.79
N TRP A 147 -4.10 2.42 -7.50
CA TRP A 147 -4.02 1.34 -8.49
C TRP A 147 -3.15 1.72 -9.69
N ILE A 148 -3.27 2.95 -10.20
CA ILE A 148 -2.42 3.48 -11.27
C ILE A 148 -0.96 3.53 -10.82
N ALA A 149 -0.70 4.12 -9.65
CA ALA A 149 0.66 4.22 -9.09
C ALA A 149 1.30 2.85 -8.89
N ALA A 150 0.55 1.87 -8.34
CA ALA A 150 1.05 0.51 -8.14
C ALA A 150 1.32 -0.20 -9.47
N SER A 151 0.46 0.00 -10.48
CA SER A 151 0.67 -0.53 -11.82
C SER A 151 1.93 0.04 -12.47
N GLN A 152 2.15 1.35 -12.35
CA GLN A 152 3.36 2.00 -12.86
C GLN A 152 4.62 1.57 -12.11
N ALA A 153 4.50 1.30 -10.80
CA ALA A 153 5.58 0.74 -9.99
C ALA A 153 5.83 -0.76 -10.24
N LEU A 154 5.09 -1.36 -11.19
CA LEU A 154 5.15 -2.80 -11.52
C LEU A 154 4.93 -3.67 -10.28
N ARG A 155 4.05 -3.22 -9.38
CA ARG A 155 3.66 -4.03 -8.25
C ARG A 155 2.77 -5.16 -8.74
N PRO A 156 3.00 -6.38 -8.25
CA PRO A 156 2.27 -7.54 -8.75
C PRO A 156 0.78 -7.54 -8.37
N PHE A 157 0.49 -7.03 -7.17
CA PHE A 157 -0.87 -6.87 -6.69
C PHE A 157 -0.98 -5.76 -5.65
N VAL A 158 -2.20 -5.25 -5.47
CA VAL A 158 -2.62 -4.38 -4.37
C VAL A 158 -3.71 -5.11 -3.58
N ASN A 159 -3.53 -5.29 -2.27
CA ASN A 159 -4.60 -5.62 -1.35
C ASN A 159 -5.17 -4.31 -0.80
N TYR A 160 -6.40 -3.97 -1.19
CA TYR A 160 -7.06 -2.72 -0.82
C TYR A 160 -8.12 -2.99 0.24
N TYR A 161 -7.94 -2.46 1.45
CA TYR A 161 -8.88 -2.59 2.55
C TYR A 161 -9.85 -1.42 2.58
N THR A 162 -11.13 -1.70 2.37
CA THR A 162 -12.18 -0.67 2.20
C THR A 162 -12.75 -0.15 3.51
N PHE A 163 -12.57 -0.88 4.62
CA PHE A 163 -13.14 -0.56 5.93
C PHE A 163 -14.65 -0.31 5.90
N GLU A 164 -15.40 -1.17 5.20
CA GLU A 164 -16.88 -1.10 5.07
C GLU A 164 -17.39 0.21 4.45
N ASP A 165 -16.56 0.89 3.66
CA ASP A 165 -17.00 2.07 2.94
C ASP A 165 -17.94 1.68 1.78
N ALA A 166 -19.21 2.06 1.92
CA ALA A 166 -20.26 1.79 0.95
C ALA A 166 -19.98 2.39 -0.44
N SER A 167 -19.23 3.49 -0.52
CA SER A 167 -18.83 4.09 -1.80
C SER A 167 -17.97 3.16 -2.65
N LEU A 168 -17.28 2.20 -2.01
CA LEU A 168 -16.37 1.28 -2.67
C LEU A 168 -17.01 -0.06 -3.05
N GLU A 169 -18.28 -0.30 -2.70
CA GLU A 169 -18.98 -1.56 -2.98
C GLU A 169 -19.00 -1.90 -4.48
N ARG A 170 -19.19 -0.87 -5.32
CA ARG A 170 -19.29 -1.00 -6.77
C ARG A 170 -17.93 -1.01 -7.47
N LEU A 171 -16.85 -0.67 -6.78
CA LEU A 171 -15.51 -0.65 -7.37
C LEU A 171 -14.98 -2.05 -7.70
N GLY A 172 -15.51 -3.09 -7.05
CA GLY A 172 -15.29 -4.48 -7.45
C GLY A 172 -15.77 -4.80 -8.87
N GLU A 173 -16.77 -4.07 -9.39
CA GLU A 173 -17.34 -4.27 -10.73
C GLU A 173 -16.45 -3.67 -11.84
N ILE A 174 -15.65 -2.66 -11.53
CA ILE A 174 -14.80 -1.91 -12.48
C ILE A 174 -13.63 -2.79 -12.99
N LEU A 175 -13.30 -3.88 -12.30
CA LEU A 175 -12.23 -4.83 -12.63
C LEU A 175 -12.50 -5.71 -13.85
N CYS A 176 -13.75 -5.83 -14.29
CA CYS A 176 -14.14 -6.76 -15.36
C CYS A 176 -14.10 -6.17 -16.76
N ILE A 177 -13.60 -4.95 -16.97
CA ILE A 177 -13.51 -4.38 -18.33
C ILE A 177 -12.36 -5.08 -19.07
N PRO A 178 -12.63 -5.89 -20.10
CA PRO A 178 -11.59 -6.56 -20.86
C PRO A 178 -10.80 -5.49 -21.61
N SER A 179 -9.60 -5.23 -21.14
CA SER A 179 -8.75 -4.16 -21.65
C SER A 179 -8.12 -4.56 -22.98
N HIS A 180 -8.81 -4.29 -24.09
CA HIS A 180 -8.16 -4.30 -25.40
C HIS A 180 -7.21 -3.09 -25.59
N ASN A 181 -7.31 -2.04 -24.76
CA ASN A 181 -6.49 -0.81 -24.89
C ASN A 181 -5.82 -0.26 -23.59
N PHE A 182 -6.08 -0.84 -22.41
CA PHE A 182 -5.50 -0.36 -21.12
C PHE A 182 -4.89 -1.51 -20.32
N ARG A 183 -3.61 -1.83 -20.50
CA ARG A 183 -2.93 -2.83 -19.66
C ARG A 183 -2.43 -2.18 -18.37
N LEU A 184 -3.20 -2.28 -17.29
CA LEU A 184 -2.66 -2.08 -15.94
C LEU A 184 -1.91 -3.35 -15.52
N ALA A 185 -0.65 -3.21 -15.14
CA ALA A 185 0.22 -4.34 -14.78
C ALA A 185 -0.12 -4.95 -13.41
N CYS A 186 -0.81 -4.21 -12.54
CA CYS A 186 -1.09 -4.64 -11.18
C CYS A 186 -2.53 -5.17 -11.03
N ASN A 187 -2.70 -6.33 -10.40
CA ASN A 187 -4.02 -6.81 -9.99
C ASN A 187 -4.43 -6.15 -8.66
N ILE A 188 -5.66 -5.64 -8.55
CA ILE A 188 -6.18 -5.14 -7.26
C ILE A 188 -7.16 -6.15 -6.65
N ARG A 189 -7.01 -6.43 -5.36
CA ARG A 189 -7.84 -7.31 -4.55
C ARG A 189 -8.52 -6.47 -3.48
N TRP A 190 -9.83 -6.28 -3.61
CA TRP A 190 -10.64 -5.58 -2.63
C TRP A 190 -10.90 -6.48 -1.42
N MET A 191 -10.62 -5.97 -0.23
CA MET A 191 -10.66 -6.68 1.04
C MET A 191 -11.64 -5.98 1.98
N GLY A 192 -12.57 -6.75 2.55
CA GLY A 192 -13.47 -6.26 3.61
C GLY A 192 -12.77 -6.09 4.96
N SER A 193 -13.48 -5.49 5.91
CA SER A 193 -13.03 -5.14 7.28
C SER A 193 -12.48 -6.34 8.07
N ASP A 194 -13.12 -7.50 7.97
CA ASP A 194 -12.75 -8.72 8.73
C ASP A 194 -11.34 -9.24 8.42
N SER A 195 -10.71 -8.79 7.34
CA SER A 195 -9.41 -9.28 6.89
C SER A 195 -8.21 -8.37 7.22
N PHE A 196 -8.44 -7.16 7.74
CA PHE A 196 -7.36 -6.19 7.98
C PHE A 196 -6.50 -6.55 9.21
N LEU A 197 -7.13 -6.94 10.31
CA LEU A 197 -6.42 -7.27 11.56
C LEU A 197 -5.75 -8.66 11.51
N GLU A 198 -6.32 -9.61 10.77
CA GLU A 198 -5.72 -10.95 10.60
C GLU A 198 -4.51 -10.94 9.65
N LYS A 199 -4.44 -10.02 8.67
CA LYS A 199 -3.37 -9.99 7.66
C LYS A 199 -2.21 -9.06 7.98
N LEU A 200 -2.39 -8.07 8.85
CA LEU A 200 -1.26 -7.37 9.50
C LEU A 200 -0.58 -8.24 10.58
N ALA A 201 -1.24 -9.34 10.97
CA ALA A 201 -0.77 -10.34 11.92
C ALA A 201 -0.09 -11.56 11.28
N ARG A 202 0.04 -11.61 9.94
CA ARG A 202 0.77 -12.66 9.20
C ARG A 202 1.93 -12.06 8.41
#